data_AF-A0A3B5KWI5-F1
#
_entry.id   AF-A0A3B5KWI5-F1
#
_cell.length_a   1.000
_cell.length_b   1.000
_cell.length_c   1.000
_cell.angle_alpha   90.00
_cell.angle_beta   90.00
_cell.angle_gamma   90.00
#
_symmetry.space_group_name_H-M   'P 1'
#
loop_
_entity.id
_entity.type
_entity.pdbx_description
1 polymer ?
#
loop_
_entity_poly.entity_id
_entity_poly.type
_entity_poly.pdbx_seq_one_letter_code
_entity_poly.pdbx_strand_id
1 'polypeptide(L)' 'MRLALPNPGLELRIPDYDDLERMEKEDAEGRPQWDNKAQYILTCVGFCIGLGNVWRFPYLCQSHGGGE' A
#
# COMPACT_ATOMS: atom_id res chain seq x y z
N MET A 1 -13.75 23.44 2.14
CA MET A 1 -14.06 23.02 3.54
C MET A 1 -14.00 21.51 3.59
N ARG A 2 -13.15 20.93 4.46
CA ARG A 2 -13.13 19.47 4.69
C ARG A 2 -14.27 19.14 5.65
N LEU A 3 -15.30 18.45 5.16
CA LEU A 3 -16.33 17.87 6.03
C LEU A 3 -15.72 16.63 6.71
N ALA A 4 -15.57 16.69 8.04
CA ALA A 4 -15.24 15.53 8.85
C ALA A 4 -16.53 15.02 9.49
N LEU A 5 -16.90 13.78 9.19
CA LEU A 5 -18.07 13.13 9.79
C LEU A 5 -17.67 12.56 11.17
N PRO A 6 -18.47 12.80 12.23
CA PRO A 6 -18.23 12.17 13.52
C PRO A 6 -18.48 10.66 13.42
N ASN A 7 -17.48 9.85 13.80
CA ASN A 7 -17.55 8.40 13.82
C ASN A 7 -17.49 7.88 15.27
N PRO A 8 -18.65 7.68 15.94
CA PRO A 8 -18.68 7.22 17.33
C PRO A 8 -18.22 5.76 17.44
N GLY A 9 -17.41 5.47 18.47
CA GLY A 9 -16.93 4.12 18.76
C GLY A 9 -15.76 3.64 17.88
N LEU A 10 -15.06 4.56 17.20
CA LEU A 10 -13.84 4.24 16.46
C LEU A 10 -12.75 3.66 17.39
N GLU A 11 -12.54 4.29 18.54
CA GLU A 11 -11.53 3.89 19.54
C GLU A 11 -11.75 2.48 20.12
N LEU A 12 -12.97 1.94 20.04
CA LEU A 12 -13.27 0.58 20.50
C LEU A 12 -13.01 -0.48 19.42
N ARG A 13 -12.74 -0.08 18.17
CA ARG A 13 -12.63 -0.98 17.01
C ARG A 13 -11.20 -1.15 16.50
N ILE A 14 -10.36 -0.12 16.63
CA ILE A 14 -8.96 -0.16 16.22
C ILE A 14 -8.08 -0.24 17.46
N PRO A 15 -6.87 -0.84 17.35
CA PRO A 15 -5.89 -0.80 18.42
C PRO A 15 -5.55 0.64 18.80
N ASP A 16 -5.40 0.88 20.10
CA ASP A 16 -4.83 2.12 20.62
C ASP A 16 -3.32 2.16 20.35
N TYR A 17 -2.73 3.36 20.32
CA TYR A 17 -1.29 3.53 20.10
C TYR A 17 -0.47 2.74 21.14
N ASP A 18 -0.89 2.79 22.41
CA ASP A 18 -0.16 2.14 23.52
C ASP A 18 -0.25 0.61 23.47
N ASP A 19 -1.15 0.05 22.65
CA ASP A 19 -1.29 -1.38 22.42
C ASP A 19 -0.46 -1.88 21.22
N LEU A 20 -0.03 -1.00 20.30
CA LEU A 20 0.63 -1.40 19.05
C LEU A 20 1.93 -2.19 19.27
N GLU A 21 2.79 -1.75 20.19
CA GLU A 21 4.06 -2.44 20.48
C GLU A 21 3.85 -3.82 21.12
N ARG A 22 2.75 -3.99 21.86
CA ARG A 22 2.38 -5.29 22.45
C ARG A 22 1.88 -6.22 21.36
N MET A 23 0.98 -5.73 20.52
CA MET A 23 0.43 -6.50 19.40
C MET A 23 1.50 -6.92 18.40
N GLU A 24 2.49 -6.08 18.07
CA GLU A 24 3.57 -6.45 17.15
C GLU A 24 4.37 -7.67 17.65
N LYS A 25 4.59 -7.75 18.97
CA LYS A 25 5.28 -8.89 19.59
C LYS A 25 4.42 -10.16 19.60
N GLU A 26 3.11 -10.03 19.84
CA GLU A 26 2.17 -11.16 19.83
C GLU A 26 1.90 -11.68 18.41
N ASP A 27 1.76 -10.78 17.43
CA ASP A 27 1.50 -11.11 16.02
C ASP A 27 2.73 -11.73 15.33
N ALA A 28 3.93 -11.68 15.94
CA ALA A 28 5.13 -12.31 15.40
C ALA A 28 4.98 -13.83 15.21
N GLU A 29 4.11 -14.49 16.00
CA GLU A 29 3.80 -15.92 15.88
C GLU A 29 2.54 -16.20 15.06
N GLY A 30 1.66 -15.20 14.90
CA GLY A 30 0.34 -15.35 14.26
C GLY A 30 0.24 -14.86 12.82
N ARG A 31 1.08 -13.90 12.39
CA ARG A 31 1.04 -13.29 11.06
C ARG A 31 2.35 -13.46 10.31
N PRO A 32 2.30 -13.72 8.98
CA PRO A 32 3.52 -13.79 8.18
C PRO A 32 4.20 -12.40 8.13
N GLN A 33 5.51 -12.39 8.39
CA GLN A 33 6.37 -11.22 8.28
C GLN A 33 7.25 -11.31 7.04
N TRP A 34 7.73 -10.17 6.55
CA TRP A 34 8.70 -10.13 5.45
C TRP A 34 10.09 -10.43 5.99
N ASP A 35 10.84 -11.33 5.35
CA ASP A 35 12.20 -11.68 5.82
C ASP A 35 13.18 -10.50 5.68
N ASN A 36 12.97 -9.68 4.64
CA ASN A 36 13.83 -8.53 4.36
C ASN A 36 13.00 -7.37 3.77
N LYS A 37 13.34 -6.15 4.16
CA LYS A 37 12.81 -4.92 3.57
C LYS A 37 12.96 -4.88 2.04
N ALA A 38 14.04 -5.45 1.49
CA ALA A 38 14.24 -5.54 0.05
C ALA A 38 13.19 -6.41 -0.65
N GLN A 39 12.77 -7.53 -0.04
CA GLN A 39 11.70 -8.38 -0.59
C GLN A 39 10.40 -7.60 -0.70
N TYR A 40 10.02 -6.88 0.36
CA TYR A 40 8.82 -6.05 0.37
C TYR A 40 8.82 -5.01 -0.77
N ILE A 41 9.92 -4.25 -0.90
CA ILE A 41 10.05 -3.22 -1.93
C ILE A 41 9.99 -3.86 -3.33
N LEU A 42 10.70 -4.96 -3.55
CA LEU A 42 10.73 -5.62 -4.84
C LEU A 42 9.36 -6.20 -5.23
N THR A 43 8.60 -6.75 -4.28
CA THR A 43 7.23 -7.20 -4.50
C THR A 43 6.31 -6.04 -4.90
N CYS A 44 6.38 -4.90 -4.20
CA CYS A 44 5.60 -3.72 -4.55
C CYS A 44 5.95 -3.17 -5.94
N VAL A 45 7.25 -3.08 -6.26
CA VAL A 45 7.72 -2.60 -7.57
C VAL A 45 7.31 -3.57 -8.69
N GLY A 46 7.46 -4.87 -8.47
CA GLY A 46 7.01 -5.90 -9.40
C GLY A 46 5.51 -5.87 -9.64
N PHE A 47 4.72 -5.55 -8.61
CA PHE A 47 3.28 -5.33 -8.76
C PHE A 47 2.95 -4.09 -9.60
N CYS A 48 3.69 -2.98 -9.42
CA CYS A 48 3.47 -1.75 -10.19
C CYS A 48 3.94 -1.83 -11.64
N ILE A 49 4.98 -2.61 -11.93
CA ILE A 49 5.53 -2.77 -13.29
C ILE A 49 4.83 -3.96 -13.97
N GLY A 50 3.66 -3.68 -14.55
CA GLY A 50 2.91 -4.66 -15.34
C GLY A 50 3.19 -4.57 -16.84
N LEU A 51 2.74 -5.60 -17.57
CA LEU A 51 2.78 -5.64 -19.04
C LEU A 51 2.09 -4.42 -19.70
N GLY A 52 1.13 -3.80 -19.01
CA GLY A 52 0.48 -2.56 -19.43
C GLY A 52 1.45 -1.39 -19.66
N ASN A 53 2.57 -1.33 -18.94
CA ASN A 53 3.58 -0.29 -19.15
C ASN A 53 4.36 -0.48 -20.46
N VAL A 54 4.35 -1.68 -21.04
CA VAL A 54 5.07 -1.97 -22.29
C VAL A 54 4.23 -1.66 -23.52
N TRP A 55 2.90 -1.84 -23.47
CA TRP A 55 2.04 -1.61 -24.64
C TRP A 55 1.11 -0.40 -24.52
N ARG A 56 0.57 -0.10 -23.32
CA ARG A 56 -0.44 0.94 -23.15
C ARG A 56 0.20 2.31 -22.98
N PHE A 57 1.38 2.36 -22.36
CA PHE A 57 2.15 3.59 -22.25
C PHE A 57 2.59 4.14 -23.62
N PRO A 58 3.33 3.40 -24.47
CA PRO A 58 3.77 3.95 -25.76
C PRO A 58 2.61 4.25 -26.72
N TYR A 59 1.57 3.41 -26.75
CA TYR A 59 0.39 3.65 -27.58
C TYR A 59 -0.35 4.94 -27.20
N LEU A 60 -0.48 5.22 -25.90
CA LEU A 60 -1.11 6.46 -25.45
C LEU A 60 -0.25 7.69 -25.62
N CYS A 61 1.07 7.57 -25.42
CA CYS A 61 2.02 8.63 -25.74
C CYS A 61 1.89 9.05 -27.21
N GLN A 62 1.85 8.09 -28.13
CA GLN A 62 1.77 8.40 -29.56
C GLN A 62 0.39 8.93 -30.00
N SER A 63 -0.70 8.49 -29.39
CA SER A 63 -2.07 8.89 -29.78
C SER A 63 -2.54 10.23 -29.20
N HIS A 64 -1.98 10.68 -28.08
CA HIS A 64 -2.36 11.95 -27.43
C HIS A 64 -1.36 13.08 -27.70
N GLY A 65 -0.60 13.00 -28.80
CA GLY A 65 0.34 14.04 -29.22
C GLY A 65 1.65 14.08 -28.43
N GLY A 66 2.05 12.96 -27.82
CA GLY A 66 3.37 12.80 -27.22
C GLY A 66 4.41 12.25 -28.20
N GLY A 67 5.68 12.57 -27.94
CA GLY A 67 6.82 12.14 -28.77
C GLY A 67 7.27 13.16 -29.83
N GLU A 68 6.69 14.37 -29.84
CA GLU A 68 7.28 15.59 -30.40
C GLU A 68 7.93 16.43 -29.29
#